data_AF-A0A517RH98-F1
#
_entry.id   AF-A0A517RH98-F1
#
_cell.length_a   1.000
_cell.length_b   1.000
_cell.length_c   1.000
_cell.angle_alpha   90.00
_cell.angle_beta   90.00
_cell.angle_gamma   90.00
#
_symmetry.space_group_name_H-M   'P 1'
#
loop_
_entity.id
_entity.type
_entity.pdbx_description
1 polymer ?
#
loop_
_entity_poly.entity_id
_entity_poly.type
_entity_poly.pdbx_seq_one_letter_code
_entity_poly.pdbx_strand_id
1 'polypeptide(L)'
;MNQKTETISENSFSKRFKTALKNLGIGIVFLIAGLFLLWHNETTVLDRELKLEQAQSVILETQKKMPENETVDPVETQDLRSTTVFNWGFRIAGWVILFLGLATLFKPLVVLVEKIPLLSNFVGRGITVFALLSSLSLTLILMSAVWMVARPVFGAVLLLIGVIPLFVLYRSGKRARLKQSLKQA
;
A
#
# COMPACT_ATOMS: atom_id res chain seq x y z
N MET A 1 -46.16 9.56 37.99
CA MET A 1 -44.72 9.24 37.84
C MET A 1 -44.57 8.10 36.85
N ASN A 2 -43.51 8.15 36.02
CA ASN A 2 -43.01 7.15 35.07
C ASN A 2 -43.81 6.84 33.78
N GLN A 3 -43.52 7.57 32.69
CA GLN A 3 -43.49 7.02 31.31
C GLN A 3 -42.67 7.94 30.38
N LYS A 4 -41.35 8.05 30.58
CA LYS A 4 -40.42 8.61 29.58
C LYS A 4 -39.01 8.06 29.80
N THR A 5 -38.81 6.77 29.55
CA THR A 5 -37.44 6.21 29.58
C THR A 5 -37.13 5.23 28.45
N GLU A 6 -38.00 5.07 27.46
CA GLU A 6 -37.83 4.06 26.41
C GLU A 6 -37.95 4.64 24.99
N THR A 7 -37.08 5.57 24.57
CA THR A 7 -36.99 5.96 23.15
C THR A 7 -35.57 6.28 22.63
N ILE A 8 -34.50 6.12 23.42
CA ILE A 8 -33.21 6.76 23.08
C ILE A 8 -32.26 5.87 22.24
N SER A 9 -32.47 4.55 22.11
CA SER A 9 -31.42 3.67 21.52
C SER A 9 -31.56 3.34 20.02
N GLU A 10 -32.71 3.53 19.38
CA GLU A 10 -32.95 2.87 18.08
C GLU A 10 -32.43 3.67 16.86
N ASN A 11 -32.38 5.01 16.96
CA ASN A 11 -32.06 5.85 15.82
C ASN A 11 -30.56 6.12 15.59
N SER A 12 -29.67 5.83 16.56
CA SER A 12 -28.24 6.19 16.43
C SER A 12 -27.42 5.11 15.70
N PHE A 13 -27.65 3.83 15.98
CA PHE A 13 -26.90 2.72 15.39
C PHE A 13 -27.10 2.63 13.88
N SER A 14 -28.35 2.57 13.41
CA SER A 14 -28.67 2.43 11.97
C SER A 14 -28.13 3.61 11.15
N LYS A 15 -28.21 4.84 11.69
CA LYS A 15 -27.62 6.03 11.06
C LYS A 15 -26.10 5.90 10.89
N ARG A 16 -25.40 5.39 11.91
CA ARG A 16 -23.94 5.20 11.87
C ARG A 16 -23.52 4.07 10.94
N PHE A 17 -24.26 2.97 10.95
CA PHE A 17 -24.05 1.85 10.03
C PHE A 17 -24.28 2.27 8.57
N LYS A 18 -25.38 2.95 8.27
CA LYS A 18 -25.67 3.48 6.93
C LYS A 18 -24.62 4.51 6.47
N THR A 19 -24.13 5.34 7.40
CA THR A 19 -23.01 6.25 7.13
C THR A 19 -21.73 5.48 6.80
N ALA A 20 -21.40 4.45 7.58
CA ALA A 20 -20.24 3.62 7.32
C ALA A 20 -20.34 2.89 5.97
N LEU A 21 -21.53 2.40 5.61
CA LEU A 21 -21.79 1.74 4.33
C LEU A 21 -21.68 2.71 3.14
N LYS A 22 -22.14 3.96 3.28
CA LYS A 22 -21.91 4.99 2.25
C LYS A 22 -20.42 5.27 2.06
N ASN A 23 -19.68 5.35 3.17
CA ASN A 23 -18.24 5.59 3.15
C ASN A 23 -17.45 4.38 2.61
N LEU A 24 -18.03 3.18 2.62
CA LEU A 24 -17.43 1.97 2.04
C LEU A 24 -17.15 2.14 0.55
N GLY A 25 -18.08 2.75 -0.19
CA GLY A 25 -17.91 3.03 -1.61
C GLY A 25 -16.70 3.95 -1.89
N ILE A 26 -16.52 5.00 -1.07
CA ILE A 26 -15.34 5.86 -1.14
C ILE A 26 -14.05 5.06 -0.90
N GLY A 27 -14.08 4.09 0.03
CA GLY A 27 -12.93 3.24 0.33
C GLY A 27 -12.50 2.40 -0.88
N ILE A 28 -13.46 1.81 -1.60
CA ILE A 28 -13.19 1.04 -2.82
C ILE A 28 -12.59 1.94 -3.91
N VAL A 29 -13.13 3.15 -4.08
CA VAL A 29 -12.57 4.13 -5.03
C VAL A 29 -11.12 4.46 -4.68
N PHE A 30 -10.80 4.66 -3.39
CA PHE A 30 -9.41 4.85 -2.97
C PHE A 30 -8.53 3.63 -3.23
N LEU A 31 -9.01 2.40 -3.04
CA LEU A 31 -8.22 1.22 -3.38
C LEU A 31 -7.86 1.18 -4.86
N ILE A 32 -8.84 1.43 -5.74
CA ILE A 32 -8.62 1.46 -7.18
C ILE A 32 -7.67 2.61 -7.55
N ALA A 33 -7.92 3.81 -7.04
CA ALA A 33 -7.09 4.99 -7.32
C ALA A 33 -5.65 4.80 -6.83
N GLY A 34 -5.46 4.24 -5.63
CA GLY A 34 -4.13 3.98 -5.07
C GLY A 34 -3.35 2.92 -5.86
N LEU A 35 -4.02 1.83 -6.25
CA LEU A 35 -3.42 0.81 -7.12
C LEU A 35 -3.05 1.39 -8.49
N PHE A 36 -3.96 2.14 -9.11
CA PHE A 36 -3.73 2.76 -10.41
C PHE A 36 -2.58 3.77 -10.36
N LEU A 37 -2.53 4.62 -9.34
CA LEU A 37 -1.47 5.62 -9.15
C LEU A 37 -0.10 4.95 -8.99
N LEU A 38 -0.02 3.91 -8.15
CA LEU A 38 1.22 3.16 -7.93
C LEU A 38 1.67 2.44 -9.20
N TRP A 39 0.75 1.74 -9.85
CA TRP A 39 1.03 1.02 -11.08
C TRP A 39 1.54 1.94 -12.17
N HIS A 40 0.82 3.03 -12.45
CA HIS A 40 1.19 3.97 -13.50
C HIS A 40 2.53 4.65 -13.21
N ASN A 41 2.75 5.09 -11.96
CA ASN A 41 4.04 5.64 -11.56
C ASN A 41 5.17 4.64 -11.81
N GLU A 42 4.98 3.38 -11.40
CA GLU A 42 6.04 2.39 -11.51
C GLU A 42 6.34 1.96 -12.95
N THR A 43 5.33 1.83 -13.80
CA THR A 43 5.54 1.53 -15.22
C THR A 43 6.34 2.63 -15.91
N THR A 44 6.08 3.90 -15.59
CA THR A 44 6.83 5.01 -16.20
C THR A 44 8.30 5.04 -15.78
N VAL A 45 8.62 4.50 -14.60
CA VAL A 45 10.01 4.35 -14.14
C VAL A 45 10.69 3.20 -14.88
N LEU A 46 9.99 2.07 -15.02
CA LEU A 46 10.49 0.91 -15.75
C LEU A 46 10.85 1.25 -17.21
N ASP A 47 9.97 2.00 -17.89
CA ASP A 47 10.19 2.40 -19.29
C ASP A 47 11.43 3.29 -19.45
N ARG A 48 11.78 4.07 -18.42
CA ARG A 48 13.00 4.91 -18.44
C ARG A 48 14.23 4.04 -18.30
N GLU A 49 14.21 3.07 -17.38
CA GLU A 49 15.33 2.14 -17.19
C GLU A 49 15.60 1.32 -18.46
N LEU A 50 14.56 0.80 -19.11
CA LEU A 50 14.71 0.02 -20.35
C LEU A 50 15.30 0.87 -21.49
N LYS A 51 14.88 2.12 -21.62
CA LYS A 51 15.41 3.07 -22.62
C LYS A 51 16.88 3.39 -22.36
N LEU A 52 17.31 3.48 -21.10
CA LEU A 52 18.70 3.73 -20.74
C LEU A 52 19.60 2.54 -21.12
N GLU A 53 19.15 1.32 -20.87
CA GLU A 53 19.88 0.11 -21.26
C GLU A 53 20.03 0.01 -22.79
N GLN A 54 18.97 0.30 -23.53
CA GLN A 54 18.98 0.35 -25.00
C GLN A 54 19.86 1.49 -25.55
N ALA A 55 19.81 2.67 -24.94
CA ALA A 55 20.66 3.79 -25.35
C ALA A 55 22.15 3.45 -25.18
N GLN A 56 22.51 2.81 -24.07
CA GLN A 56 23.88 2.36 -23.82
C GLN A 56 24.33 1.33 -24.84
N SER A 57 23.50 0.33 -25.19
CA SER A 57 23.88 -0.67 -26.20
C SER A 57 24.10 -0.03 -27.57
N VAL A 58 23.24 0.89 -28.00
CA VAL A 58 23.41 1.62 -29.26
C VAL A 58 24.68 2.47 -29.25
N ILE A 59 24.98 3.17 -28.14
CA ILE A 59 26.22 3.95 -28.02
C ILE A 59 27.46 3.05 -28.08
N LEU A 60 27.45 1.88 -27.41
CA LEU A 60 28.56 0.93 -27.42
C LEU A 60 28.78 0.33 -28.82
N GLU A 61 27.70 -0.02 -29.51
CA GLU A 61 27.75 -0.48 -30.91
C GLU A 61 28.26 0.62 -31.84
N THR A 62 27.81 1.84 -31.63
CA THR A 62 28.19 3.00 -32.42
C THR A 62 29.66 3.37 -32.19
N GLN A 63 30.13 3.41 -30.95
CA GLN A 63 31.54 3.63 -30.60
C GLN A 63 32.44 2.56 -31.19
N LYS A 64 32.03 1.28 -31.17
CA LYS A 64 32.80 0.19 -31.80
C LYS A 64 32.98 0.38 -33.31
N LYS A 65 32.11 1.15 -33.96
CA LYS A 65 32.07 1.37 -35.41
C LYS A 65 32.70 2.71 -35.84
N MET A 66 33.05 3.60 -34.91
CA MET A 66 33.62 4.93 -35.17
C MET A 66 35.16 4.94 -35.04
N PRO A 67 35.89 5.70 -35.87
CA PRO A 67 37.31 5.96 -35.66
C PRO A 67 37.55 6.85 -34.42
N GLU A 68 38.70 6.66 -33.76
CA GLU A 68 39.09 7.07 -32.39
C GLU A 68 39.01 8.58 -32.02
N ASN A 69 38.56 9.49 -32.88
CA ASN A 69 38.78 10.93 -32.71
C ASN A 69 37.53 11.84 -32.61
N GLU A 70 36.38 11.31 -32.18
CA GLU A 70 35.19 12.15 -31.94
C GLU A 70 34.93 12.27 -30.43
N THR A 71 35.23 13.46 -29.87
CA THR A 71 34.98 13.77 -28.46
C THR A 71 33.48 13.95 -28.24
N VAL A 72 32.86 13.03 -27.50
CA VAL A 72 31.46 13.09 -27.10
C VAL A 72 31.31 14.10 -25.97
N ASP A 73 30.51 15.14 -26.19
CA ASP A 73 30.18 16.13 -25.16
C ASP A 73 29.51 15.47 -23.95
N PRO A 74 29.79 15.93 -22.72
CA PRO A 74 29.19 15.37 -21.51
C PRO A 74 27.67 15.62 -21.51
N VAL A 75 26.92 14.52 -21.54
CA VAL A 75 25.44 14.52 -21.43
C VAL A 75 25.02 15.18 -20.12
N GLU A 76 24.16 16.20 -20.22
CA GLU A 76 23.64 16.99 -19.11
C GLU A 76 22.91 16.13 -18.06
N THR A 77 23.40 16.12 -16.81
CA THR A 77 22.96 15.19 -15.74
C THR A 77 21.86 15.74 -14.83
N GLN A 78 21.39 16.97 -15.09
CA GLN A 78 20.53 17.73 -14.18
C GLN A 78 19.08 17.19 -14.12
N ASP A 79 18.60 16.53 -15.18
CA ASP A 79 17.23 16.01 -15.28
C ASP A 79 16.95 14.73 -14.45
N LEU A 80 17.99 14.05 -13.97
CA LEU A 80 17.84 12.75 -13.29
C LEU A 80 17.44 12.88 -11.80
N ARG A 81 17.83 13.97 -11.12
CA ARG A 81 17.60 14.14 -9.68
C ARG A 81 16.19 14.63 -9.36
N SER A 82 15.65 15.54 -10.17
CA SER A 82 14.29 16.09 -9.99
C SER A 82 13.23 15.00 -10.12
N THR A 83 13.41 14.06 -11.04
CA THR A 83 12.47 12.96 -11.26
C THR A 83 12.41 11.96 -10.12
N THR A 84 13.51 11.77 -9.38
CA THR A 84 13.57 10.80 -8.27
C THR A 84 12.64 11.21 -7.12
N VAL A 85 12.70 12.47 -6.65
CA VAL A 85 11.84 12.94 -5.53
C VAL A 85 10.36 12.88 -5.87
N PHE A 86 9.96 13.22 -7.10
CA PHE A 86 8.56 13.09 -7.54
C PHE A 86 8.10 11.62 -7.51
N ASN A 87 8.91 10.70 -8.03
CA ASN A 87 8.57 9.27 -8.07
C ASN A 87 8.42 8.67 -6.66
N TRP A 88 9.26 9.06 -5.70
CA TRP A 88 9.10 8.66 -4.30
C TRP A 88 7.84 9.29 -3.67
N GLY A 89 7.54 10.55 -3.99
CA GLY A 89 6.31 11.22 -3.55
C GLY A 89 5.05 10.50 -4.01
N PHE A 90 4.95 10.11 -5.27
CA PHE A 90 3.81 9.35 -5.80
C PHE A 90 3.66 7.97 -5.17
N ARG A 91 4.77 7.31 -4.80
CA ARG A 91 4.73 6.03 -4.09
C ARG A 91 4.16 6.18 -2.68
N ILE A 92 4.63 7.17 -1.94
CA ILE A 92 4.11 7.46 -0.60
C ILE A 92 2.64 7.86 -0.69
N ALA A 93 2.26 8.72 -1.64
CA ALA A 93 0.88 9.12 -1.86
C ALA A 93 -0.01 7.91 -2.19
N GLY A 94 0.41 7.06 -3.12
CA GLY A 94 -0.32 5.84 -3.50
C GLY A 94 -0.48 4.87 -2.33
N TRP A 95 0.57 4.65 -1.54
CA TRP A 95 0.51 3.85 -0.33
C TRP A 95 -0.47 4.43 0.70
N VAL A 96 -0.44 5.74 0.94
CA VAL A 96 -1.37 6.42 1.86
C VAL A 96 -2.81 6.27 1.37
N ILE A 97 -3.06 6.44 0.07
CA ILE A 97 -4.39 6.26 -0.52
C ILE A 97 -4.87 4.80 -0.34
N LEU A 98 -4.01 3.80 -0.56
CA LEU A 98 -4.34 2.39 -0.29
C LEU A 98 -4.64 2.12 1.18
N PHE A 99 -3.83 2.68 2.08
CA PHE A 99 -4.05 2.58 3.52
C PHE A 99 -5.41 3.16 3.92
N LEU A 100 -5.74 4.36 3.43
CA LEU A 100 -7.04 4.99 3.69
C LEU A 100 -8.19 4.17 3.10
N GLY A 101 -8.02 3.62 1.89
CA GLY A 101 -8.98 2.70 1.28
C GLY A 101 -9.26 1.48 2.16
N LEU A 102 -8.21 0.78 2.59
CA LEU A 102 -8.30 -0.40 3.46
C LEU A 102 -8.90 -0.04 4.83
N ALA A 103 -8.44 1.03 5.47
CA ALA A 103 -8.95 1.46 6.77
C ALA A 103 -10.46 1.80 6.70
N THR A 104 -10.91 2.39 5.58
CA THR A 104 -12.32 2.73 5.36
C THR A 104 -13.15 1.48 5.04
N LEU A 105 -12.57 0.49 4.38
CA LEU A 105 -13.21 -0.80 4.08
C LEU A 105 -13.64 -1.55 5.35
N PHE A 106 -12.84 -1.47 6.41
CA PHE A 106 -13.13 -2.13 7.69
C PHE A 106 -13.97 -1.28 8.67
N LYS A 107 -14.33 -0.02 8.34
CA LYS A 107 -15.15 0.83 9.23
C LYS A 107 -16.52 0.22 9.58
N PRO A 108 -17.29 -0.38 8.64
CA PRO A 108 -18.56 -1.02 8.98
C PRO A 108 -18.41 -2.09 10.05
N LEU A 109 -17.30 -2.84 10.03
CA LEU A 109 -16.99 -3.87 11.01
C LEU A 109 -16.82 -3.29 12.42
N VAL A 110 -16.17 -2.13 12.55
CA VAL A 110 -16.02 -1.43 13.85
C VAL A 110 -17.38 -1.03 14.42
N VAL A 111 -18.28 -0.50 13.58
CA VAL A 111 -19.62 -0.07 14.00
C VAL A 111 -20.45 -1.26 14.51
N LEU A 112 -20.28 -2.45 13.94
CA LEU A 112 -20.96 -3.67 14.42
C LEU A 112 -20.49 -4.07 15.83
N VAL A 113 -19.19 -3.93 16.11
CA VAL A 113 -18.58 -4.33 17.39
C VAL A 113 -18.77 -3.27 18.48
N GLU A 114 -19.21 -2.07 18.12
CA GLU A 114 -19.36 -0.94 19.04
C GLU A 114 -20.30 -1.20 20.23
N LYS A 115 -21.26 -2.12 20.08
CA LYS A 115 -22.14 -2.55 21.17
C LYS A 115 -21.37 -3.18 22.35
N ILE A 116 -20.12 -3.58 22.16
CA ILE A 116 -19.25 -4.16 23.19
C ILE A 116 -18.13 -3.15 23.51
N PRO A 117 -18.24 -2.33 24.58
CA PRO A 117 -17.36 -1.18 24.84
C PRO A 117 -15.88 -1.55 25.07
N LEU A 118 -15.58 -2.76 25.56
CA LEU A 118 -14.20 -3.24 25.65
C LEU A 118 -13.63 -3.63 24.28
N LEU A 119 -14.44 -4.22 23.40
CA LEU A 119 -13.97 -4.78 22.14
C LEU A 119 -13.80 -3.70 21.07
N SER A 120 -14.62 -2.64 21.10
CA SER A 120 -14.59 -1.54 20.12
C SER A 120 -13.22 -0.84 20.06
N ASN A 121 -12.63 -0.52 21.22
CA ASN A 121 -11.35 0.18 21.32
C ASN A 121 -10.16 -0.67 20.86
N PHE A 122 -10.23 -1.99 21.04
CA PHE A 122 -9.20 -2.92 20.56
C PHE A 122 -9.34 -3.19 19.06
N VAL A 123 -10.57 -3.43 18.59
CA VAL A 123 -10.88 -3.70 17.19
C VAL A 123 -10.58 -2.49 16.31
N GLY A 124 -10.95 -1.27 16.75
CA GLY A 124 -10.64 -0.04 16.02
C GLY A 124 -9.13 0.15 15.80
N ARG A 125 -8.32 0.08 16.88
CA ARG A 125 -6.85 0.19 16.78
C ARG A 125 -6.23 -0.96 15.98
N GLY A 126 -6.71 -2.19 16.21
CA GLY A 126 -6.23 -3.38 15.51
C GLY A 126 -6.47 -3.31 14.00
N ILE A 127 -7.64 -2.82 13.57
CA ILE A 127 -7.98 -2.62 12.17
C ILE A 127 -7.07 -1.58 11.51
N THR A 128 -6.76 -0.48 12.18
CA THR A 128 -5.84 0.53 11.64
C THR A 128 -4.44 -0.05 11.43
N VAL A 129 -3.91 -0.79 12.42
CA VAL A 129 -2.60 -1.44 12.29
C VAL A 129 -2.63 -2.51 11.21
N PHE A 130 -3.69 -3.32 11.15
CA PHE A 130 -3.89 -4.34 10.10
C PHE A 130 -3.90 -3.69 8.71
N ALA A 131 -4.65 -2.61 8.53
CA ALA A 131 -4.73 -1.88 7.27
C ALA A 131 -3.38 -1.27 6.87
N LEU A 132 -2.62 -0.74 7.83
CA LEU A 132 -1.29 -0.17 7.59
C LEU A 132 -0.28 -1.24 7.14
N LEU A 133 -0.22 -2.38 7.84
CA LEU A 133 0.68 -3.48 7.47
C LEU A 133 0.27 -4.12 6.13
N SER A 134 -1.03 -4.30 5.92
CA SER A 134 -1.55 -4.91 4.68
C SER A 134 -1.34 -3.99 3.48
N SER A 135 -1.58 -2.68 3.62
CA SER A 135 -1.30 -1.71 2.54
C SER A 135 0.18 -1.64 2.20
N LEU A 136 1.06 -1.64 3.21
CA LEU A 136 2.51 -1.64 2.98
C LEU A 136 2.96 -2.90 2.23
N SER A 137 2.47 -4.06 2.65
CA SER A 137 2.74 -5.32 1.96
C SER A 137 2.27 -5.30 0.51
N LEU A 138 1.04 -4.81 0.27
CA LEU A 138 0.46 -4.74 -1.06
C LEU A 138 1.25 -3.79 -1.98
N THR A 139 1.70 -2.64 -1.47
CA THR A 139 2.58 -1.73 -2.20
C THR A 139 3.90 -2.41 -2.56
N LEU A 140 4.54 -3.12 -1.63
CA LEU A 140 5.81 -3.82 -1.89
C LEU A 140 5.67 -4.94 -2.93
N ILE A 141 4.58 -5.70 -2.89
CA ILE A 141 4.30 -6.75 -3.87
C ILE A 141 4.08 -6.15 -5.27
N LEU A 142 3.32 -5.06 -5.37
CA LEU A 142 3.08 -4.37 -6.63
C LEU A 142 4.39 -3.83 -7.23
N MET A 143 5.21 -3.19 -6.39
CA MET A 143 6.56 -2.73 -6.78
C MET A 143 7.41 -3.91 -7.27
N SER A 144 7.45 -5.01 -6.52
CA SER A 144 8.18 -6.22 -6.92
C SER A 144 7.77 -6.72 -8.30
N ALA A 145 6.46 -6.81 -8.58
CA ALA A 145 5.95 -7.30 -9.85
C ALA A 145 6.43 -6.46 -11.04
N VAL A 146 6.51 -5.13 -10.89
CA VAL A 146 6.98 -4.24 -11.96
C VAL A 146 8.50 -4.33 -12.14
N TRP A 147 9.26 -4.31 -11.05
CA TRP A 147 10.73 -4.38 -11.10
C TRP A 147 11.27 -5.75 -11.55
N MET A 148 10.47 -6.81 -11.48
CA MET A 148 10.86 -8.12 -11.99
C MET A 148 11.19 -8.13 -13.49
N VAL A 149 10.66 -7.17 -14.26
CA VAL A 149 10.89 -7.07 -15.72
C VAL A 149 12.29 -6.55 -16.04
N ALA A 150 12.70 -5.40 -15.50
CA ALA A 150 14.02 -4.82 -15.78
C ALA A 150 15.13 -5.34 -14.86
N ARG A 151 14.79 -5.68 -13.60
CA ARG A 151 15.79 -6.09 -12.58
C ARG A 151 15.22 -7.22 -11.71
N PRO A 152 15.19 -8.47 -12.21
CA PRO A 152 14.52 -9.60 -11.56
C PRO A 152 15.00 -9.86 -10.12
N VAL A 153 16.29 -9.69 -9.84
CA VAL A 153 16.85 -9.86 -8.49
C VAL A 153 16.30 -8.82 -7.51
N PHE A 154 16.22 -7.55 -7.93
CA PHE A 154 15.67 -6.48 -7.08
C PHE A 154 14.18 -6.70 -6.82
N GLY A 155 13.43 -7.09 -7.86
CA GLY A 155 12.02 -7.48 -7.73
C GLY A 155 11.80 -8.65 -6.75
N ALA A 156 12.64 -9.68 -6.81
CA ALA A 156 12.55 -10.83 -5.90
C ALA A 156 12.83 -10.45 -4.44
N VAL A 157 13.83 -9.59 -4.18
CA VAL A 157 14.12 -9.10 -2.82
C VAL A 157 12.94 -8.30 -2.26
N LEU A 158 12.35 -7.42 -3.06
CA LEU A 158 11.16 -6.66 -2.68
C LEU A 158 9.97 -7.57 -2.34
N LEU A 159 9.79 -8.67 -3.10
CA LEU A 159 8.74 -9.65 -2.84
C LEU A 159 8.90 -10.28 -1.46
N LEU A 160 10.12 -10.74 -1.14
CA LEU A 160 10.44 -11.35 0.14
C LEU A 160 10.18 -10.38 1.30
N ILE A 161 10.59 -9.11 1.15
CA ILE A 161 10.33 -8.07 2.15
C ILE A 161 8.82 -7.80 2.28
N GLY A 162 8.09 -7.80 1.17
CA GLY A 162 6.64 -7.61 1.14
C GLY A 162 5.85 -8.68 1.90
N VAL A 163 6.38 -9.89 2.04
CA VAL A 163 5.75 -10.97 2.82
C VAL A 163 5.93 -10.78 4.33
N ILE A 164 6.95 -10.04 4.79
CA ILE A 164 7.28 -9.88 6.22
C ILE A 164 6.10 -9.29 7.02
N PRO A 165 5.44 -8.18 6.61
CA PRO A 165 4.30 -7.64 7.35
C PRO A 165 3.13 -8.64 7.47
N LEU A 166 2.85 -9.41 6.41
CA LEU A 166 1.82 -10.46 6.43
C LEU A 166 2.18 -11.58 7.40
N PHE A 167 3.45 -12.00 7.40
CA PHE A 167 3.95 -13.01 8.32
C PHE A 167 3.87 -12.56 9.79
N VAL A 168 4.25 -11.31 10.08
CA VAL A 168 4.13 -10.71 11.42
C VAL A 168 2.67 -10.72 11.88
N LEU A 169 1.75 -10.36 10.99
CA LEU A 169 0.32 -10.34 11.26
C LEU A 169 -0.27 -11.74 11.50
N TYR A 170 0.18 -12.72 10.72
CA TYR A 170 -0.19 -14.13 10.92
C TYR A 170 0.31 -14.67 12.26
N ARG A 171 1.56 -14.34 12.64
CA ARG A 171 2.17 -14.82 13.88
C ARG A 171 1.54 -14.19 15.12
N SER A 172 1.19 -12.91 15.07
CA SER A 172 0.54 -12.21 16.20
C SER A 172 -0.82 -12.84 16.55
N GLY A 173 -1.60 -13.23 15.53
CA GLY A 173 -2.86 -13.94 15.71
C GLY A 173 -2.71 -15.30 16.40
N LYS A 174 -1.68 -16.09 16.07
CA LYS A 174 -1.41 -17.39 16.72
C LYS A 174 -0.97 -17.26 18.18
N ARG A 175 -0.09 -16.31 18.48
CA ARG A 175 0.42 -16.09 19.85
C ARG A 175 -0.69 -15.66 20.82
N ALA A 176 -1.66 -14.88 20.36
CA ALA A 176 -2.82 -14.50 21.17
C ALA A 176 -3.65 -15.72 21.60
N ARG A 177 -3.89 -16.66 20.68
CA ARG A 177 -4.63 -17.90 20.95
C ARG A 177 -3.90 -18.82 21.94
N LEU A 178 -2.58 -18.98 21.77
CA LEU A 178 -1.73 -19.80 22.66
C LEU A 178 -1.69 -19.28 24.11
N LYS A 179 -1.60 -17.96 24.30
CA LYS A 179 -1.64 -17.38 25.66
C LYS A 179 -2.99 -17.63 26.35
N GLN A 180 -4.07 -17.65 25.59
CA GLN A 180 -5.40 -17.89 26.13
C GLN A 180 -5.58 -19.35 26.54
N SER A 181 -5.08 -20.31 25.77
CA SER A 181 -5.13 -21.73 26.13
C SER A 181 -4.26 -22.07 27.35
N LEU A 182 -3.09 -21.44 27.48
CA LEU A 182 -2.21 -21.63 28.66
C LEU A 182 -2.75 -21.00 29.94
N LYS A 183 -3.63 -20.00 29.85
CA LYS A 183 -4.29 -19.40 31.02
C LYS A 183 -5.51 -20.20 31.48
N GLN A 184 -6.01 -21.10 30.62
CA GLN A 184 -7.18 -21.95 30.89
C GLN A 184 -6.79 -23.39 31.27
N ALA A 185 -5.50 -23.74 31.20
CA ALA A 185 -4.92 -24.99 31.68
C ALA A 185 -4.28 -24.78 33.06
#